data_AF-F4XWD7-F1
#
_entry.id   AF-F4XWD7-F1
#
_cell.length_a   1.000
_cell.length_b   1.000
_cell.length_c   1.000
_cell.angle_alpha   90.00
_cell.angle_beta   90.00
_cell.angle_gamma   90.00
#
_symmetry.space_group_name_H-M   'P 1'
#
loop_
_entity.id
_entity.type
_entity.pdbx_description
1 polymer ?
#
loop_
_entity_poly.entity_id
_entity_poly.type
_entity_poly.pdbx_seq_one_letter_code
_entity_poly.pdbx_strand_id
1 'polypeptide(L)'
;MAKRPRNRVQPANFQPANFQPANFQPANFQPANFQPANFQPANFQPANFQPANFQPANFQPANFQPANFQPANFQPANFQPANFQPANFQPANFQPANFQPANFQQTPKADR
;
A
#
# COMPACT_ATOMS: atom_id res chain seq x y z
N MET A 1 4.05 28.79 -9.09
CA MET A 1 4.10 27.37 -9.51
C MET A 1 4.33 26.50 -8.27
N ALA A 2 3.26 26.01 -7.66
CA ALA A 2 3.36 25.17 -6.46
C ALA A 2 3.95 23.81 -6.86
N LYS A 3 5.19 23.54 -6.43
CA LYS A 3 5.76 22.19 -6.50
C LYS A 3 4.84 21.31 -5.65
N ARG A 4 4.02 20.47 -6.27
CA ARG A 4 3.29 19.40 -5.57
C ARG A 4 4.32 18.68 -4.68
N PRO A 5 4.05 18.45 -3.38
CA PRO A 5 4.98 17.72 -2.54
C PRO A 5 5.27 16.41 -3.25
N ARG A 6 6.54 16.20 -3.60
CA ARG A 6 6.99 14.88 -4.03
C ARG A 6 6.91 14.06 -2.76
N ASN A 7 5.89 13.21 -2.61
CA ASN A 7 5.73 12.27 -1.50
C ASN A 7 6.83 11.20 -1.61
N ARG A 8 8.09 11.62 -1.43
CA ARG A 8 9.27 10.76 -1.37
C ARG A 8 9.66 10.69 0.09
N VAL A 9 9.19 9.66 0.76
CA VAL A 9 9.57 9.38 2.13
C VAL A 9 10.59 8.24 2.09
N GLN A 10 11.85 8.58 2.38
CA GLN A 10 12.94 7.62 2.66
C GLN A 10 12.63 6.91 4.00
N PRO A 11 13.41 5.90 4.49
CA PRO A 11 12.98 4.98 5.55
C PRO A 11 12.09 5.63 6.61
N ALA A 12 10.80 5.35 6.52
CA ALA A 12 9.79 6.10 7.25
C ALA A 12 9.13 5.20 8.29
N ASN A 13 9.07 5.70 9.53
CA ASN A 13 8.32 5.06 10.59
C ASN A 13 7.02 5.84 10.83
N PHE A 14 5.90 5.21 10.49
CA PHE A 14 4.54 5.74 10.64
C PHE A 14 3.75 4.94 11.68
N GLN A 15 4.42 4.49 12.73
CA GLN A 15 3.84 3.58 13.72
C GLN A 15 3.47 4.30 15.02
N PRO A 16 2.24 4.14 15.54
CA PRO A 16 1.02 3.81 14.81
C PRO A 16 0.56 4.99 13.95
N ALA A 17 -0.27 4.75 12.92
CA ALA A 17 -0.83 5.86 12.15
C ALA A 17 -2.30 5.70 11.75
N ASN A 18 -2.97 6.83 11.72
CA ASN A 18 -4.33 6.99 11.22
C ASN A 18 -4.33 7.95 10.03
N PHE A 19 -4.66 7.44 8.84
CA PHE A 19 -4.61 8.16 7.57
C PHE A 19 -5.99 8.27 6.93
N GLN A 20 -6.98 8.63 7.74
CA GLN A 20 -8.40 8.66 7.37
C GLN A 20 -8.93 10.10 7.26
N PRO A 21 -9.49 10.54 6.11
CA PRO A 21 -9.22 10.07 4.75
C PRO A 21 -7.83 10.55 4.28
N ALA A 22 -7.23 9.86 3.31
CA ALA A 22 -5.95 10.31 2.76
C ALA A 22 -5.81 10.20 1.23
N ASN A 23 -5.12 11.19 0.67
CA ASN A 23 -4.71 11.22 -0.73
C ASN A 23 -3.18 11.36 -0.80
N PHE A 24 -2.51 10.29 -1.20
CA PHE A 24 -1.06 10.22 -1.31
C PHE A 24 -0.58 10.16 -2.77
N GLN A 25 -1.44 10.44 -3.74
CA GLN A 25 -1.14 10.33 -5.17
C GLN A 25 -0.13 11.39 -5.67
N PRO A 26 0.99 11.04 -6.35
CA PRO A 26 1.67 9.74 -6.37
C PRO A 26 2.49 9.51 -5.11
N ALA A 27 2.66 8.26 -4.70
CA ALA A 27 3.29 7.88 -3.43
C ALA A 27 4.62 7.12 -3.64
N ASN A 28 5.67 7.51 -2.91
CA ASN A 28 6.90 6.74 -2.77
C ASN A 28 7.29 6.61 -1.28
N PHE A 29 7.09 5.41 -0.75
CA PHE A 29 7.31 5.01 0.65
C PHE A 29 8.34 3.87 0.73
N GLN A 30 9.52 4.09 0.17
CA GLN A 30 10.58 3.10 0.06
C GLN A 30 11.77 3.43 0.98
N PRO A 31 12.12 2.57 1.96
CA PRO A 31 11.28 1.59 2.65
C PRO A 31 10.31 2.28 3.63
N ALA A 32 9.27 1.57 4.10
CA ALA A 32 8.35 2.13 5.09
C ALA A 32 7.80 1.11 6.09
N ASN A 33 7.53 1.59 7.31
CA ASN A 33 6.90 0.83 8.37
C ASN A 33 5.60 1.51 8.83
N PHE A 34 4.50 0.77 8.72
CA PHE A 34 3.14 1.21 9.00
C PHE A 34 2.44 0.30 10.01
N GLN A 35 3.16 -0.43 10.87
CA GLN A 35 2.51 -1.26 11.90
C GLN A 35 2.15 -0.48 13.18
N PRO A 36 0.91 -0.51 13.68
CA PRO A 36 -0.34 -0.70 12.98
C PRO A 36 -0.74 0.56 12.19
N ALA A 37 -1.53 0.40 11.13
CA ALA A 37 -2.04 1.53 10.37
C ALA A 37 -3.48 1.38 9.87
N ASN A 38 -4.15 2.51 9.74
CA ASN A 38 -5.54 2.61 9.31
C ASN A 38 -5.69 3.58 8.13
N PHE A 39 -6.21 3.08 7.00
CA PHE A 39 -6.26 3.75 5.70
C PHE A 39 -7.68 3.69 5.10
N GLN A 40 -8.59 4.49 5.66
CA GLN A 40 -10.03 4.48 5.33
C GLN A 40 -10.62 5.89 5.17
N PRO A 41 -11.16 6.26 4.01
CA PRO A 41 -10.73 5.83 2.69
C PRO A 41 -9.30 6.29 2.38
N ALA A 42 -8.59 5.59 1.50
CA ALA A 42 -7.25 6.02 1.07
C ALA A 42 -6.99 5.84 -0.43
N ASN A 43 -6.25 6.79 -1.01
CA ASN A 43 -5.88 6.78 -2.41
C ASN A 43 -4.37 6.97 -2.60
N PHE A 44 -3.72 5.98 -3.23
CA PHE A 44 -2.28 5.90 -3.40
C PHE A 44 -1.84 5.86 -4.86
N GLN A 45 -2.74 5.98 -5.84
CA GLN A 45 -2.41 5.83 -7.26
C GLN A 45 -1.45 6.92 -7.81
N PRO A 46 -0.38 6.57 -8.54
CA PRO A 46 0.42 5.34 -8.45
C PRO A 46 1.27 5.30 -7.17
N ALA A 47 1.58 4.09 -6.68
CA ALA A 47 2.28 3.91 -5.41
C ALA A 47 3.52 3.01 -5.51
N ASN A 48 4.55 3.31 -4.71
CA ASN A 48 5.69 2.44 -4.50
C ASN A 48 6.00 2.27 -3.00
N PHE A 49 5.97 1.02 -2.53
CA PHE A 49 6.14 0.61 -1.14
C PHE A 49 7.24 -0.46 -1.00
N GLN A 50 8.25 -0.47 -1.87
CA GLN A 50 9.33 -1.47 -1.80
C GLN A 50 10.49 -1.04 -0.88
N PRO A 51 10.89 -1.83 0.13
CA PRO A 51 10.08 -2.78 0.90
C PRO A 51 9.15 -2.09 1.89
N ALA A 52 8.06 -2.75 2.31
CA ALA A 52 7.15 -2.19 3.31
C ALA A 52 6.55 -3.20 4.29
N ASN A 53 6.19 -2.70 5.47
CA ASN A 53 5.57 -3.46 6.54
C ASN A 53 4.26 -2.82 7.00
N PHE A 54 3.17 -3.57 6.93
CA PHE A 54 1.78 -3.17 7.21
C PHE A 54 1.11 -4.11 8.22
N GLN A 55 1.85 -4.77 9.09
CA GLN A 55 1.33 -5.76 10.05
C GLN A 55 0.97 -5.17 11.44
N PRO A 56 -0.28 -4.95 11.87
CA PRO A 56 -1.52 -5.12 11.14
C PRO A 56 -1.96 -3.85 10.42
N ALA A 57 -2.79 -3.98 9.38
CA ALA A 57 -3.31 -2.81 8.67
C ALA A 57 -4.74 -2.97 8.16
N ASN A 58 -5.42 -1.83 8.05
CA ASN A 58 -6.80 -1.75 7.60
C ASN A 58 -6.94 -0.80 6.40
N PHE A 59 -7.48 -1.29 5.28
CA PHE A 59 -7.54 -0.61 3.98
C PHE A 59 -8.96 -0.67 3.41
N GLN A 60 -9.87 0.14 3.96
CA GLN A 60 -11.31 0.09 3.67
C GLN A 60 -11.97 1.47 3.52
N PRO A 61 -12.41 1.93 2.35
CA PRO A 61 -12.01 1.49 1.03
C PRO A 61 -10.62 2.01 0.66
N ALA A 62 -9.87 1.29 -0.18
CA ALA A 62 -8.55 1.75 -0.61
C ALA A 62 -8.27 1.55 -2.11
N ASN A 63 -7.51 2.47 -2.70
CA ASN A 63 -7.16 2.43 -4.11
C ASN A 63 -5.65 2.56 -4.34
N PHE A 64 -5.06 1.53 -4.97
CA PHE A 64 -3.63 1.35 -5.20
C PHE A 64 -3.28 1.14 -6.68
N GLN A 65 -4.14 1.51 -7.63
CA GLN A 65 -3.87 1.29 -9.05
C GLN A 65 -2.99 2.39 -9.70
N PRO A 66 -1.83 2.10 -10.32
CA PRO A 66 -0.99 0.93 -10.15
C PRO A 66 -0.10 1.03 -8.90
N ALA A 67 0.33 -0.11 -8.36
CA ALA A 67 1.22 -0.13 -7.19
C ALA A 67 2.29 -1.22 -7.21
N ASN A 68 3.41 -0.93 -6.53
CA ASN A 68 4.49 -1.88 -6.32
C ASN A 68 4.77 -2.08 -4.82
N PHE A 69 4.69 -3.33 -4.38
CA PHE A 69 4.86 -3.78 -2.99
C PHE A 69 5.96 -4.85 -2.85
N GLN A 70 6.89 -5.01 -3.80
CA GLN A 70 7.94 -6.04 -3.66
C GLN A 70 9.17 -5.56 -2.85
N PRO A 71 9.58 -6.18 -1.73
CA PRO A 71 8.83 -7.11 -0.91
C PRO A 71 7.93 -6.41 0.11
N ALA A 72 6.83 -7.03 0.53
CA ALA A 72 5.95 -6.45 1.55
C ALA A 72 5.35 -7.47 2.51
N ASN A 73 5.02 -6.99 3.71
CA ASN A 73 4.38 -7.78 4.75
C ASN A 73 3.05 -7.16 5.18
N PHE A 74 1.96 -7.93 5.06
CA PHE A 74 0.59 -7.53 5.35
C PHE A 74 -0.11 -8.46 6.37
N GLN A 75 0.62 -9.28 7.15
CA GLN A 75 -0.03 -10.16 8.14
C GLN A 75 -0.27 -9.46 9.51
N PRO A 76 -1.48 -9.39 10.07
CA PRO A 76 -2.77 -9.52 9.42
C PRO A 76 -3.22 -8.22 8.76
N ALA A 77 -3.98 -8.30 7.65
CA ALA A 77 -4.52 -7.10 7.00
C ALA A 77 -5.94 -7.29 6.49
N ASN A 78 -6.66 -6.17 6.42
CA ASN A 78 -8.03 -6.09 5.93
C ASN A 78 -8.12 -5.15 4.74
N PHE A 79 -8.67 -5.62 3.62
CA PHE A 79 -8.72 -4.94 2.33
C PHE A 79 -10.14 -4.80 1.75
N GLN A 80 -11.16 -4.59 2.59
CA GLN A 80 -12.57 -4.58 2.16
C GLN A 80 -13.22 -3.19 2.10
N PRO A 81 -13.57 -2.60 0.93
CA PRO A 81 -13.17 -2.97 -0.41
C PRO A 81 -11.84 -2.31 -0.80
N ALA A 82 -11.02 -3.00 -1.58
CA ALA A 82 -9.76 -2.43 -2.07
C ALA A 82 -9.52 -2.76 -3.53
N ASN A 83 -8.87 -1.84 -4.25
CA ASN A 83 -8.54 -2.00 -5.65
C ASN A 83 -7.03 -1.93 -5.89
N PHE A 84 -6.48 -3.03 -6.41
CA PHE A 84 -5.05 -3.22 -6.67
C PHE A 84 -4.72 -3.45 -8.14
N GLN A 85 -5.63 -3.26 -9.09
CA GLN A 85 -5.34 -3.57 -10.51
C GLN A 85 -4.70 -2.39 -11.26
N PRO A 86 -3.50 -2.46 -11.87
CA PRO A 86 -2.50 -3.51 -11.75
C PRO A 86 -1.59 -3.31 -10.53
N ALA A 87 -1.14 -4.38 -9.87
CA ALA A 87 -0.16 -4.28 -8.79
C ALA A 87 0.85 -5.42 -8.79
N ASN A 88 2.04 -5.12 -8.28
CA ASN A 88 3.12 -6.09 -8.11
C ASN A 88 3.35 -6.40 -6.63
N PHE A 89 3.22 -7.68 -6.27
CA PHE A 89 3.32 -8.18 -4.91
C PHE A 89 4.39 -9.26 -4.72
N GLN A 90 5.26 -9.56 -5.69
CA GLN A 90 6.21 -10.69 -5.53
C GLN A 90 7.60 -10.27 -5.01
N PRO A 91 8.06 -10.68 -3.81
CA PRO A 91 7.39 -11.52 -2.83
C PRO A 91 6.60 -10.67 -1.81
N ALA A 92 5.41 -11.11 -1.41
CA ALA A 92 4.64 -10.47 -0.36
C ALA A 92 3.97 -11.51 0.51
N ASN A 93 3.87 -11.19 1.79
CA ASN A 93 3.24 -12.05 2.77
C ASN A 93 1.88 -11.47 3.18
N PHE A 94 0.82 -12.25 2.94
CA PHE A 94 -0.55 -11.87 3.21
C PHE A 94 -1.26 -12.79 4.22
N GLN A 95 -0.60 -13.79 4.81
CA GLN A 95 -1.32 -14.78 5.63
C GLN A 95 -1.31 -14.44 7.13
N PRO A 96 -2.42 -14.13 7.82
CA PRO A 96 -3.79 -14.11 7.33
C PRO A 96 -4.20 -12.71 6.81
N ALA A 97 -4.97 -12.64 5.73
CA ALA A 97 -5.53 -11.37 5.25
C ALA A 97 -6.95 -11.59 4.73
N ASN A 98 -7.75 -10.54 4.88
CA ASN A 98 -9.12 -10.51 4.39
C ASN A 98 -9.23 -9.63 3.15
N PHE A 99 -9.72 -10.21 2.06
CA PHE A 99 -9.80 -9.60 0.74
C PHE A 99 -11.23 -9.56 0.16
N GLN A 100 -12.30 -9.65 0.96
CA GLN A 100 -13.67 -9.75 0.43
C GLN A 100 -14.53 -8.50 0.72
N PRO A 101 -14.86 -7.60 -0.22
CA PRO A 101 -14.66 -7.68 -1.65
C PRO A 101 -13.47 -6.83 -2.10
N ALA A 102 -12.38 -7.46 -2.54
CA ALA A 102 -11.21 -6.76 -3.04
C ALA A 102 -10.87 -7.22 -4.45
N ASN A 103 -10.38 -6.27 -5.24
CA ASN A 103 -10.03 -6.48 -6.62
C ASN A 103 -8.51 -6.63 -6.79
N PHE A 104 -8.05 -7.87 -7.01
CA PHE A 104 -6.64 -8.22 -7.20
C PHE A 104 -6.38 -8.65 -8.65
N GLN A 105 -5.57 -7.87 -9.36
CA GLN A 105 -4.87 -8.33 -10.56
C GLN A 105 -3.39 -8.08 -10.37
N GLN A 106 -2.66 -9.19 -10.19
CA GLN A 106 -1.22 -9.15 -10.09
C GLN A 106 -0.61 -8.98 -11.48
N THR A 107 0.34 -8.05 -11.64
CA THR A 107 1.16 -8.00 -12.85
C THR A 107 2.34 -8.97 -12.73
N PRO A 108 2.49 -9.93 -13.66
CA PRO A 108 3.65 -10.83 -13.71
C PRO A 108 4.95 -10.07 -13.98
N LYS A 109 6.08 -10.59 -13.51
CA LYS A 109 7.43 -10.01 -13.68
C LYS A 109 7.78 -9.84 -15.16
N ALA A 110 8.18 -8.64 -15.57
CA ALA A 110 9.03 -8.50 -16.75
C ALA A 110 10.43 -8.93 -16.30
N ASP A 111 10.83 -10.15 -16.68
CA ASP A 111 12.19 -10.63 -16.52
C ASP A 111 13.17 -9.62 -17.13
N ARG A 112 14.11 -9.18 -16.30
CA ARG A 112 15.43 -8.68 -16.70
C ARG A 112 16.44 -9.22 -15.72
#